data_AF-A0A350PFN0-F1
#
_entry.id   AF-A0A350PFN0-F1
#
_cell.length_a   1.000
_cell.length_b   1.000
_cell.length_c   1.000
_cell.angle_alpha   90.00
_cell.angle_beta   90.00
_cell.angle_gamma   90.00
#
_symmetry.space_group_name_H-M   'P 1'
#
loop_
_entity.id
_entity.type
_entity.pdbx_description
1 polymer ?
#
loop_
_entity_poly.entity_id
_entity_poly.type
_entity_poly.pdbx_seq_one_letter_code
_entity_poly.pdbx_strand_id
1 'polypeptide(L)' 'YWAEALASQTEDTDLSSKFSDLYNSLSDNEEKINTELIEVQGNPVDIRGYYNPNVELASKAMRPSDTLNGILANF' A
#
# COMPACT_ATOMS: atom_id res chain seq x y z
N TYR A 1 5.55 -7.71 6.13
CA TYR A 1 5.31 -9.14 6.42
C TYR A 1 5.19 -10.03 5.18
N TRP A 2 4.19 -9.92 4.29
CA TRP A 2 4.13 -10.85 3.14
C TRP A 2 5.36 -10.71 2.22
N ALA A 3 5.72 -9.47 1.86
CA ALA A 3 6.92 -9.20 1.08
C ALA A 3 8.21 -9.67 1.78
N GLU A 4 8.30 -9.51 3.10
CA GLU A 4 9.42 -9.97 3.93
C GLU A 4 9.59 -11.49 3.87
N ALA A 5 8.48 -12.24 4.01
CA ALA A 5 8.50 -13.69 3.95
C ALA A 5 8.94 -14.18 2.56
N LEU A 6 8.45 -13.55 1.50
CA LEU A 6 8.85 -13.87 0.13
C LEU A 6 10.30 -13.47 -0.17
N ALA A 7 10.79 -12.38 0.41
CA ALA A 7 12.19 -11.95 0.28
C ALA A 7 13.15 -12.89 1.04
N SER A 8 12.74 -13.43 2.19
CA SER A 8 13.62 -14.19 3.09
C SER A 8 13.65 -15.71 2.83
N GLN A 9 12.74 -16.24 2.03
CA GLN A 9 12.71 -17.67 1.71
C GLN A 9 13.85 -18.08 0.76
N THR A 10 14.16 -19.37 0.73
CA THR A 10 15.28 -19.95 -0.03
C THR A 10 14.87 -21.04 -1.03
N GLU A 11 13.57 -21.26 -1.20
CA GLU A 11 13.00 -22.25 -2.13
C GLU A 11 13.00 -21.75 -3.58
N ASP A 12 12.81 -20.45 -3.78
CA ASP A 12 12.81 -19.77 -5.08
C ASP A 12 13.64 -18.49 -5.00
N THR A 13 14.90 -18.55 -5.41
CA THR A 13 15.82 -17.41 -5.30
C THR A 13 15.46 -16.25 -6.21
N ASP A 14 14.78 -16.50 -7.32
CA ASP A 14 14.32 -15.44 -8.24
C ASP A 14 13.16 -14.66 -7.60
N LEU A 15 12.23 -15.38 -6.98
CA LEU A 15 11.13 -14.77 -6.22
C LEU A 15 11.64 -13.99 -5.00
N SER A 16 12.59 -14.57 -4.25
CA SER A 16 13.26 -13.89 -3.13
C SER A 16 13.94 -12.59 -3.57
N SER A 17 14.70 -12.65 -4.66
CA SER A 17 15.39 -11.47 -5.19
C SER A 17 14.39 -10.39 -5.63
N LYS A 18 13.31 -10.78 -6.32
CA LYS A 18 12.26 -9.84 -6.75
C LYS A 18 11.60 -9.15 -5.57
N PHE A 19 11.26 -9.88 -4.51
CA PHE A 19 10.54 -9.32 -3.35
C PHE A 19 11.45 -8.56 -2.37
N SER A 20 12.78 -8.70 -2.48
CA SER A 20 13.72 -7.99 -1.62
C SER A 20 13.59 -6.47 -1.73
N ASP A 21 13.51 -5.94 -2.96
CA ASP A 21 13.38 -4.50 -3.19
C ASP A 21 12.02 -3.96 -2.70
N LEU A 22 10.95 -4.75 -2.87
CA LEU A 22 9.62 -4.41 -2.35
C LEU A 22 9.63 -4.39 -0.82
N TYR A 23 10.21 -5.40 -0.19
CA TYR A 23 10.30 -5.46 1.27
C TYR A 23 11.08 -4.27 1.83
N ASN A 24 12.25 -3.97 1.27
CA ASN A 24 13.06 -2.83 1.72
C ASN A 24 12.30 -1.51 1.55
N SER A 25 11.67 -1.30 0.38
CA SER A 25 10.89 -0.07 0.13
C SER A 25 9.72 0.10 1.12
N LEU A 26 9.01 -0.99 1.44
CA LEU A 26 7.93 -0.97 2.42
C LEU A 26 8.44 -0.76 3.85
N SER A 27 9.55 -1.41 4.23
CA SER A 27 10.16 -1.30 5.56
C SER A 27 10.71 0.10 5.81
N ASP A 28 11.42 0.67 4.84
CA ASP A 28 12.01 2.01 4.95
C ASP A 28 10.96 3.13 5.03
N ASN A 29 9.75 2.87 4.52
CA ASN A 29 8.65 3.83 4.48
C ASN A 29 7.51 3.50 5.46
N GLU A 30 7.67 2.52 6.36
CA GLU A 30 6.57 2.02 7.21
C GLU A 30 5.93 3.15 8.04
N GLU A 31 6.72 3.96 8.73
CA GLU A 31 6.22 5.06 9.56
C GLU A 31 5.46 6.10 8.73
N LYS A 32 5.98 6.43 7.55
CA LYS A 32 5.36 7.39 6.64
C LYS A 32 4.02 6.87 6.12
N ILE A 33 3.98 5.62 5.68
CA ILE A 33 2.74 4.97 5.21
C ILE A 33 1.70 4.95 6.33
N ASN A 34 2.10 4.52 7.54
CA ASN A 34 1.20 4.50 8.69
C ASN A 34 0.66 5.91 9.02
N THR A 35 1.51 6.93 8.94
CA THR A 35 1.10 8.33 9.15
C THR A 35 0.08 8.77 8.10
N GLU A 36 0.35 8.58 6.81
CA GLU A 36 -0.57 8.91 5.72
C GLU A 36 -1.94 8.21 5.87
N LEU A 37 -1.97 6.96 6.34
CA LEU A 37 -3.20 6.21 6.59
C LEU A 37 -3.97 6.67 7.84
N ILE A 38 -3.28 7.20 8.84
CA ILE A 38 -3.89 7.67 10.09
C ILE A 38 -4.43 9.09 9.95
N GLU A 39 -3.71 9.98 9.26
CA GLU A 39 -4.06 11.40 9.14
C GLU A 39 -5.42 11.65 8.47
N VAL A 40 -5.87 10.74 7.60
CA VAL A 40 -7.18 10.86 6.95
C VAL A 40 -8.37 10.56 7.86
N GLN A 41 -8.14 9.95 9.02
CA GLN A 41 -9.21 9.53 9.93
C GLN A 41 -9.90 10.72 10.60
N GLY A 42 -11.13 10.50 11.07
CA GLY A 42 -11.92 11.51 11.79
C GLY A 42 -12.60 12.56 10.90
N ASN A 43 -12.37 12.51 9.58
CA ASN A 43 -12.96 13.45 8.63
C ASN A 43 -14.08 12.79 7.80
N PRO A 44 -15.16 13.52 7.47
CA PRO A 44 -16.15 13.05 6.52
C PRO A 44 -15.55 12.81 5.12
N VAL A 45 -16.00 11.76 4.44
CA VAL A 45 -15.57 11.42 3.07
C VAL A 45 -16.79 11.34 2.17
N ASP A 46 -16.81 12.14 1.09
CA ASP A 46 -17.84 12.07 0.05
C ASP A 46 -17.39 11.18 -1.10
N ILE A 47 -18.07 10.04 -1.26
CA ILE A 47 -17.88 9.10 -2.37
C ILE A 47 -19.00 9.17 -3.41
N ARG A 48 -19.89 10.17 -3.31
CA ARG A 48 -21.02 10.43 -4.23
C ARG A 48 -21.88 9.21 -4.55
N GLY A 49 -22.36 8.55 -3.51
CA GLY A 49 -23.29 7.43 -3.59
C GLY A 49 -23.27 6.60 -2.32
N TYR A 50 -24.08 5.55 -2.31
CA TYR A 50 -24.15 4.59 -1.20
C TYR A 50 -24.13 3.16 -1.73
N TYR A 51 -25.18 2.75 -2.45
CA TYR A 51 -25.24 1.43 -3.11
C TYR A 51 -24.34 1.32 -4.36
N ASN A 52 -24.13 2.43 -5.04
CA ASN A 52 -23.27 2.53 -6.23
C ASN A 52 -22.46 3.84 -6.14
N PRO A 53 -21.38 3.87 -5.35
CA PRO A 53 -20.56 5.06 -5.19
C PRO A 53 -19.78 5.38 -6.47
N ASN A 54 -19.28 6.60 -6.57
CA ASN A 54 -18.33 6.95 -7.61
C ASN A 54 -17.01 6.18 -7.37
N VAL A 55 -16.64 5.36 -8.35
CA VAL A 55 -15.45 4.47 -8.26
C VAL A 55 -14.16 5.24 -8.06
N GLU A 56 -14.00 6.39 -8.71
CA GLU A 56 -12.78 7.19 -8.60
C GLU A 56 -12.65 7.80 -7.20
N LEU A 57 -13.73 8.39 -6.67
CA LEU A 57 -13.74 8.96 -5.31
C LEU A 57 -13.55 7.88 -4.24
N ALA A 58 -14.24 6.74 -4.39
CA ALA A 58 -14.07 5.61 -3.48
C ALA A 58 -12.64 5.05 -3.53
N SER A 59 -12.04 4.89 -4.72
CA SER A 59 -10.67 4.42 -4.86
C SER A 59 -9.67 5.38 -4.22
N LYS A 60 -9.84 6.70 -4.38
CA LYS A 60 -8.97 7.71 -3.74
C LYS A 60 -9.09 7.66 -2.22
N ALA A 61 -10.31 7.58 -1.70
CA ALA A 61 -10.55 7.49 -0.26
C ALA A 61 -9.96 6.22 0.37
N MET A 62 -10.06 5.08 -0.32
CA MET A 62 -9.59 3.78 0.18
C MET A 62 -8.10 3.52 -0.03
N ARG A 63 -7.42 4.35 -0.84
CA ARG A 63 -5.98 4.25 -1.10
C ARG A 63 -5.29 5.60 -0.86
N PRO A 64 -5.35 6.16 0.36
CA PRO A 64 -4.93 7.54 0.60
C PRO A 64 -3.41 7.71 0.73
N SER A 65 -2.66 6.61 0.91
CA SER A 65 -1.19 6.66 0.97
C SER A 65 -0.58 6.65 -0.44
N ASP A 66 -0.15 7.81 -0.90
CA ASP A 66 0.59 7.96 -2.15
C ASP A 66 1.90 7.18 -2.12
N THR A 67 2.55 7.11 -0.95
CA THR A 67 3.79 6.35 -0.77
C THR A 67 3.57 4.86 -1.01
N LEU A 68 2.57 4.26 -0.35
CA LEU A 68 2.23 2.85 -0.54
C LEU A 68 1.80 2.57 -1.99
N ASN A 69 0.95 3.43 -2.56
CA ASN A 69 0.49 3.28 -3.94
C ASN A 69 1.65 3.33 -4.94
N GLY A 70 2.59 4.25 -4.74
CA GLY A 70 3.77 4.40 -5.60
C GLY A 70 4.70 3.20 -5.53
N ILE A 71 4.93 2.64 -4.33
CA ILE A 71 5.75 1.44 -4.15
C ILE A 71 5.11 0.25 -4.90
N LEU A 72 3.81 0.02 -4.72
CA LEU A 72 3.13 -1.11 -5.34
C LEU A 72 2.94 -0.98 -6.86
N ALA A 73 2.86 0.25 -7.39
CA ALA A 73 2.72 0.48 -8.83
C ALA A 73 4.02 0.24 -9.61
N ASN A 74 5.17 0.34 -8.94
CA ASN A 74 6.50 0.20 -9.54
C ASN A 74 7.15 -1.17 -9.27
N PHE A 75 6.42 -2.09 -8.65
CA PHE A 75 6.87 -3.46 -8.32
C PHE A 75 6.54 -4.48 -9.43
#